data_AF-A0A6P4IIB8-F1
#
_entry.id   AF-A0A6P4IIB8-F1
#
_cell.length_a   1.000
_cell.length_b   1.000
_cell.length_c   1.000
_cell.angle_alpha   90.00
_cell.angle_beta   90.00
_cell.angle_gamma   90.00
#
_symmetry.space_group_name_H-M   'P 1'
#
loop_
_entity.id
_entity.type
_entity.pdbx_description
1 polymer ?
#
loop_
_entity_poly.entity_id
_entity_poly.type
_entity_poly.pdbx_seq_one_letter_code
_entity_poly.pdbx_strand_id
1 'polypeptide(L)'
;MKINKEITFHSVLWLILSQCPLAWSDCGCQTPDREAIADKEPATVPEQVCQKARGANSHYRDYYGELENSASKEDVEEEEFPGMSIIPGGTVKVGTDKPHFGQDREAPERKVKVADFYMDKYEVSNDAFEQFVLATNYTTEAERFGDSFLFKTLLDAAEQKQLEDFRVASAPWWYKVKGVSWRHPYGPASSLDGLGQHPVVHVSWRDARKYCQWAGKRLPTETEWETACRGGKEGKLYPWGNKLMPRDQHWLNIWQGEFPDGNLADDGFEFTCPVDAFRQNVYDLHNMVGNVWEWTADLWDATDVSLNPNRVKKGGSYLCHKSYCYRYRCAARSQNTEDSSAGNLGFRCAKDA
;
A
#
# COMPACT_ATOMS: atom_id res chain seq x y z
N MET A 1 37.94 -65.04 37.93
CA MET A 1 38.86 -64.47 36.90
C MET A 1 38.59 -65.13 35.55
N LYS A 2 38.07 -64.37 34.57
CA LYS A 2 38.11 -64.67 33.14
C LYS A 2 38.29 -63.34 32.41
N ILE A 3 39.10 -63.33 31.37
CA ILE A 3 39.44 -62.15 30.55
C ILE A 3 38.66 -62.25 29.25
N ASN A 4 38.08 -61.13 28.80
CA ASN A 4 37.79 -60.78 27.39
C ASN A 4 37.40 -59.30 27.39
N LYS A 5 38.18 -58.41 26.78
CA LYS A 5 38.33 -58.12 25.33
C LYS A 5 37.26 -57.16 24.80
N GLU A 6 37.75 -56.17 24.07
CA GLU A 6 37.06 -54.95 23.64
C GLU A 6 35.96 -55.21 22.62
N ILE A 7 34.92 -54.36 22.65
CA ILE A 7 34.07 -54.08 21.49
C ILE A 7 33.94 -52.56 21.37
N THR A 8 34.29 -52.04 20.21
CA THR A 8 34.29 -50.61 19.86
C THR A 8 32.88 -50.07 19.69
N PHE A 9 32.57 -48.94 20.33
CA PHE A 9 31.31 -48.21 20.06
C PHE A 9 31.39 -47.49 18.70
N HIS A 10 30.39 -47.69 17.86
CA HIS A 10 30.07 -46.80 16.73
C HIS A 10 28.82 -45.99 17.09
N SER A 11 29.02 -44.73 17.47
CA SER A 11 27.94 -43.78 17.73
C SER A 11 27.41 -43.23 16.41
N VAL A 12 26.30 -43.78 15.92
CA VAL A 12 25.61 -43.27 14.72
C VAL A 12 24.87 -41.98 15.08
N LEU A 13 25.26 -40.88 14.44
CA LEU A 13 24.70 -39.55 14.64
C LEU A 13 23.32 -39.45 13.98
N TRP A 14 22.23 -39.43 14.75
CA TRP A 14 20.89 -39.09 14.26
C TRP A 14 20.66 -37.57 14.35
N LEU A 15 21.01 -36.86 13.28
CA LEU A 15 20.61 -35.47 13.08
C LEU A 15 19.12 -35.41 12.72
N ILE A 16 18.29 -35.09 13.72
CA ILE A 16 16.88 -34.77 13.49
C ILE A 16 16.83 -33.43 12.75
N LEU A 17 16.50 -33.49 11.46
CA LEU A 17 16.16 -32.33 10.65
C LEU A 17 14.84 -31.71 11.15
N SER A 18 14.95 -30.84 12.15
CA SER A 18 13.88 -29.91 12.49
C SER A 18 13.69 -28.97 11.30
N GLN A 19 12.62 -29.20 10.52
CA GLN A 19 12.17 -28.26 9.51
C GLN A 19 11.64 -27.02 10.22
N CYS A 20 12.52 -26.05 10.44
CA CYS A 20 12.12 -24.72 10.88
C CYS A 20 11.32 -24.08 9.72
N PRO A 21 10.03 -23.77 9.89
CA PRO A 21 9.32 -22.97 8.91
C PRO A 21 9.95 -21.59 8.94
N LEU A 22 10.66 -21.25 7.87
CA LEU A 22 11.08 -19.88 7.61
C LEU A 22 9.86 -18.97 7.78
N ALA A 23 9.95 -17.95 8.64
CA ALA A 23 8.92 -16.93 8.73
C ALA A 23 9.10 -15.95 7.56
N TRP A 24 8.12 -15.87 6.66
CA TRP A 24 8.20 -15.04 5.45
C TRP A 24 7.41 -13.75 5.68
N SER A 25 8.09 -12.62 5.52
CA SER A 25 7.60 -11.30 5.92
C SER A 25 6.38 -10.87 5.11
N ASP A 26 5.20 -10.85 5.74
CA ASP A 26 4.08 -10.06 5.23
C ASP A 26 4.38 -8.56 5.40
N CYS A 27 3.81 -7.68 4.57
CA CYS A 27 4.16 -6.24 4.59
C CYS A 27 3.56 -5.46 5.78
N GLY A 28 3.08 -6.17 6.81
CA GLY A 28 3.48 -5.81 8.16
C GLY A 28 2.48 -5.03 9.00
N CYS A 29 1.22 -5.46 9.06
CA CYS A 29 0.24 -4.93 10.01
C CYS A 29 -0.67 -6.03 10.61
N GLN A 30 -0.22 -7.29 10.66
CA GLN A 30 -0.96 -8.36 11.35
C GLN A 30 -0.63 -8.33 12.85
N THR A 31 -1.66 -8.45 13.71
CA THR A 31 -1.62 -8.16 15.14
C THR A 31 -0.88 -9.17 16.01
N PRO A 32 -0.30 -8.69 17.12
CA PRO A 32 -0.54 -9.23 18.46
C PRO A 32 -1.61 -8.41 19.19
N ASP A 33 -2.31 -9.01 20.16
CA ASP A 33 -3.34 -8.34 20.97
C ASP A 33 -2.78 -7.13 21.74
N ARG A 34 -3.60 -6.06 21.90
CA ARG A 34 -3.13 -4.74 22.34
C ARG A 34 -3.20 -4.54 23.87
N GLU A 35 -2.13 -4.89 24.59
CA GLU A 35 -1.88 -4.48 25.99
C GLU A 35 -0.50 -3.74 26.14
N ALA A 36 -0.03 -3.37 27.36
CA ALA A 36 1.00 -2.30 27.53
C ALA A 36 2.03 -2.44 28.71
N ILE A 37 3.21 -1.76 28.56
CA ILE A 37 4.25 -1.32 29.58
C ILE A 37 5.38 -2.34 29.91
N ALA A 38 6.71 -2.02 29.99
CA ALA A 38 7.53 -0.85 29.56
C ALA A 38 9.09 -1.03 29.72
N ASP A 39 9.87 -0.33 28.85
CA ASP A 39 11.24 0.26 28.93
C ASP A 39 12.54 -0.53 29.32
N LYS A 40 13.60 -0.45 28.46
CA LYS A 40 14.95 0.16 28.75
C LYS A 40 15.99 0.16 27.58
N GLU A 41 17.12 0.88 27.74
CA GLU A 41 18.01 1.44 26.68
C GLU A 41 19.56 1.07 26.76
N PRO A 42 20.54 1.69 26.01
CA PRO A 42 20.79 1.96 24.55
C PRO A 42 22.25 1.65 24.02
N ALA A 43 22.55 1.81 22.70
CA ALA A 43 23.59 2.75 22.12
C ALA A 43 24.21 2.42 20.70
N THR A 44 23.96 3.32 19.71
CA THR A 44 24.81 4.04 18.67
C THR A 44 26.14 3.43 18.09
N VAL A 45 26.72 3.77 16.90
CA VAL A 45 26.84 4.95 15.94
C VAL A 45 27.39 4.43 14.54
N PRO A 46 27.83 5.22 13.50
CA PRO A 46 27.35 6.41 12.74
C PRO A 46 27.21 6.17 11.18
N GLU A 47 27.06 7.25 10.39
CA GLU A 47 26.46 7.34 9.02
C GLU A 47 27.34 8.08 7.96
N GLN A 48 27.03 8.01 6.65
CA GLN A 48 27.51 8.97 5.61
C GLN A 48 26.57 9.12 4.39
N VAL A 49 26.48 10.35 3.83
CA VAL A 49 25.38 10.87 2.96
C VAL A 49 25.86 11.33 1.56
N CYS A 50 24.97 11.32 0.55
CA CYS A 50 25.16 12.07 -0.72
C CYS A 50 23.82 12.61 -1.31
N GLN A 51 23.87 13.61 -2.20
CA GLN A 51 22.74 14.55 -2.48
C GLN A 51 22.00 14.37 -3.83
N LYS A 52 20.73 14.84 -3.90
CA LYS A 52 19.77 14.76 -5.03
C LYS A 52 19.77 15.97 -6.00
N ALA A 53 19.07 15.83 -7.14
CA ALA A 53 18.58 16.93 -7.99
C ALA A 53 17.08 16.73 -8.39
N ARG A 54 16.37 17.80 -8.76
CA ARG A 54 14.91 17.83 -9.09
C ARG A 54 14.65 18.30 -10.54
N GLY A 55 13.61 17.79 -11.20
CA GLY A 55 13.09 18.25 -12.50
C GLY A 55 11.71 17.62 -12.84
N ALA A 56 10.82 18.35 -13.53
CA ALA A 56 9.36 18.09 -13.45
C ALA A 56 8.65 17.57 -14.72
N ASN A 57 7.83 16.52 -14.52
CA ASN A 57 6.54 16.12 -15.15
C ASN A 57 6.18 16.32 -16.65
N SER A 58 7.00 16.89 -17.54
CA SER A 58 6.59 17.14 -18.93
C SER A 58 6.34 15.88 -19.78
N HIS A 59 6.88 14.73 -19.39
CA HIS A 59 6.99 13.55 -20.26
C HIS A 59 5.78 12.58 -20.28
N TYR A 60 4.83 12.72 -19.35
CA TYR A 60 3.66 11.82 -19.29
C TYR A 60 2.70 12.00 -20.47
N ARG A 61 2.53 13.25 -20.94
CA ARG A 61 1.72 13.55 -22.13
C ARG A 61 2.28 12.89 -23.39
N ASP A 62 3.60 12.82 -23.55
CA ASP A 62 4.25 12.19 -24.71
C ASP A 62 4.15 10.65 -24.76
N TYR A 63 3.57 10.02 -23.73
CA TYR A 63 3.38 8.57 -23.70
C TYR A 63 1.91 8.16 -23.94
N TYR A 64 0.95 9.06 -23.65
CA TYR A 64 -0.48 8.80 -23.84
C TYR A 64 -1.16 9.72 -24.87
N GLY A 65 -0.47 10.77 -25.34
CA GLY A 65 -1.01 11.79 -26.25
C GLY A 65 -1.41 11.32 -27.65
N GLU A 66 -1.04 10.11 -28.07
CA GLU A 66 -1.56 9.53 -29.32
C GLU A 66 -3.04 9.15 -29.21
N LEU A 67 -3.53 8.79 -28.01
CA LEU A 67 -4.95 8.49 -27.78
C LEU A 67 -5.76 9.78 -27.60
N GLU A 68 -5.20 10.78 -26.93
CA GLU A 68 -5.85 12.09 -26.71
C GLU A 68 -6.09 12.87 -28.02
N ASN A 69 -5.26 12.66 -29.05
CA ASN A 69 -5.44 13.31 -30.36
C ASN A 69 -6.51 12.65 -31.26
N SER A 70 -7.05 11.47 -30.88
CA SER A 70 -8.14 10.81 -31.62
C SER A 70 -9.54 11.22 -31.16
N ALA A 71 -9.65 11.89 -30.00
CA ALA A 71 -10.87 12.58 -29.58
C ALA A 71 -10.98 13.90 -30.35
N SER A 72 -11.92 13.97 -31.29
CA SER A 72 -12.26 15.20 -32.02
C SER A 72 -12.70 16.29 -31.04
N LYS A 73 -12.13 17.48 -31.19
CA LYS A 73 -12.31 18.67 -30.32
C LYS A 73 -13.73 19.28 -30.31
N GLU A 74 -14.74 18.58 -30.81
CA GLU A 74 -16.04 19.19 -31.15
C GLU A 74 -17.15 18.92 -30.11
N ASP A 75 -17.01 17.89 -29.26
CA ASP A 75 -17.97 17.57 -28.19
C ASP A 75 -17.28 17.55 -26.82
N VAL A 76 -17.22 18.70 -26.14
CA VAL A 76 -16.92 18.76 -24.70
C VAL A 76 -18.24 18.62 -23.95
N GLU A 77 -18.68 17.38 -23.77
CA GLU A 77 -19.72 17.05 -22.81
C GLU A 77 -19.25 17.45 -21.39
N GLU A 78 -20.15 17.96 -20.54
CA GLU A 78 -19.80 18.25 -19.14
C GLU A 78 -19.41 16.94 -18.44
N GLU A 79 -18.25 16.88 -17.77
CA GLU A 79 -17.86 15.71 -16.96
C GLU A 79 -18.95 15.48 -15.89
N GLU A 80 -19.77 14.43 -16.04
CA GLU A 80 -20.89 14.12 -15.15
C GLU A 80 -20.47 14.02 -13.67
N PHE A 81 -19.25 13.50 -13.43
CA PHE A 81 -18.62 13.42 -12.13
C PHE A 81 -17.21 14.03 -12.18
N PRO A 82 -17.06 15.35 -11.96
CA PRO A 82 -15.77 16.03 -12.00
C PRO A 82 -14.76 15.38 -11.05
N GLY A 83 -13.56 15.08 -11.57
CA GLY A 83 -12.51 14.40 -10.81
C GLY A 83 -12.63 12.87 -10.75
N MET A 84 -13.62 12.28 -11.43
CA MET A 84 -13.68 10.83 -11.71
C MET A 84 -13.43 10.57 -13.20
N SER A 85 -12.95 9.36 -13.51
CA SER A 85 -12.83 8.86 -14.88
C SER A 85 -13.80 7.71 -15.10
N ILE A 86 -14.49 7.74 -16.24
CA ILE A 86 -15.24 6.58 -16.72
C ILE A 86 -14.27 5.46 -17.10
N ILE A 87 -14.49 4.27 -16.55
CA ILE A 87 -13.72 3.06 -16.84
C ILE A 87 -14.61 2.16 -17.70
N PRO A 88 -14.28 1.96 -18.99
CA PRO A 88 -15.02 1.04 -19.84
C PRO A 88 -14.99 -0.38 -19.28
N GLY A 89 -16.16 -0.95 -19.10
CA GLY A 89 -16.37 -2.33 -18.73
C GLY A 89 -16.15 -3.29 -19.90
N GLY A 90 -16.62 -4.53 -19.72
CA GLY A 90 -16.46 -5.60 -20.69
C GLY A 90 -15.92 -6.88 -20.05
N THR A 91 -15.30 -7.74 -20.87
CA THR A 91 -14.65 -8.97 -20.38
C THR A 91 -13.15 -8.73 -20.23
N VAL A 92 -12.66 -8.71 -19.00
CA VAL A 92 -11.28 -8.34 -18.66
C VAL A 92 -10.57 -9.48 -17.93
N LYS A 93 -9.23 -9.50 -17.96
CA LYS A 93 -8.40 -10.46 -17.24
C LYS A 93 -7.91 -9.87 -15.92
N VAL A 94 -8.14 -10.62 -14.84
CA VAL A 94 -7.78 -10.24 -13.46
C VAL A 94 -6.94 -11.35 -12.83
N GLY A 95 -5.96 -10.97 -12.00
CA GLY A 95 -4.96 -11.87 -11.43
C GLY A 95 -3.78 -12.15 -12.37
N THR A 96 -3.04 -13.22 -12.10
CA THR A 96 -1.96 -13.74 -12.96
C THR A 96 -1.63 -15.20 -12.66
N ASP A 97 -1.37 -15.99 -13.70
CA ASP A 97 -0.84 -17.37 -13.56
C ASP A 97 0.65 -17.42 -13.18
N LYS A 98 1.28 -16.26 -12.98
CA LYS A 98 2.70 -16.12 -12.58
C LYS A 98 2.82 -15.30 -11.29
N PRO A 99 2.22 -15.77 -10.18
CA PRO A 99 2.22 -15.05 -8.91
C PRO A 99 3.65 -14.87 -8.41
N HIS A 100 3.99 -13.69 -7.89
CA HIS A 100 5.31 -13.50 -7.28
C HIS A 100 5.36 -14.10 -5.86
N PHE A 101 4.30 -13.86 -5.08
CA PHE A 101 4.09 -14.46 -3.76
C PHE A 101 2.91 -15.42 -3.84
N GLY A 102 3.17 -16.73 -3.68
CA GLY A 102 2.11 -17.75 -3.81
C GLY A 102 0.98 -17.60 -2.76
N GLN A 103 1.32 -17.12 -1.57
CA GLN A 103 0.38 -16.89 -0.46
C GLN A 103 -0.64 -15.77 -0.72
N ASP A 104 -0.36 -14.84 -1.64
CA ASP A 104 -1.22 -13.69 -1.90
C ASP A 104 -2.46 -14.05 -2.75
N ARG A 105 -2.50 -15.27 -3.30
CA ARG A 105 -3.59 -15.73 -4.16
C ARG A 105 -3.81 -14.83 -5.38
N GLU A 106 -2.73 -14.30 -5.98
CA GLU A 106 -2.78 -13.55 -7.26
C GLU A 106 -3.25 -14.44 -8.43
N ALA A 107 -3.08 -15.77 -8.30
CA ALA A 107 -3.46 -16.78 -9.27
C ALA A 107 -4.81 -17.44 -8.91
N PRO A 108 -5.56 -17.98 -9.91
CA PRO A 108 -5.27 -17.98 -11.34
C PRO A 108 -5.64 -16.66 -12.04
N GLU A 109 -5.09 -16.42 -13.22
CA GLU A 109 -5.63 -15.43 -14.15
C GLU A 109 -7.04 -15.87 -14.58
N ARG A 110 -8.02 -14.98 -14.44
CA ARG A 110 -9.42 -15.27 -14.73
C ARG A 110 -10.06 -14.17 -15.57
N LYS A 111 -10.98 -14.56 -16.46
CA LYS A 111 -11.83 -13.61 -17.18
C LYS A 111 -13.04 -13.25 -16.31
N VAL A 112 -13.27 -11.97 -16.10
CA VAL A 112 -14.40 -11.43 -15.34
C VAL A 112 -15.15 -10.44 -16.23
N LYS A 113 -16.48 -10.40 -16.10
CA LYS A 113 -17.29 -9.35 -16.72
C LYS A 113 -17.45 -8.19 -15.72
N VAL A 114 -17.06 -7.00 -16.13
CA VAL A 114 -17.20 -5.75 -15.35
C VAL A 114 -18.17 -4.84 -16.10
N ALA A 115 -19.01 -4.10 -15.38
CA ALA A 115 -19.85 -3.06 -15.97
C ALA A 115 -19.03 -1.80 -16.26
N ASP A 116 -19.60 -0.81 -16.92
CA ASP A 116 -19.01 0.53 -16.93
C ASP A 116 -19.16 1.13 -15.53
N PHE A 117 -18.14 1.85 -15.05
CA PHE A 117 -18.15 2.46 -13.72
C PHE A 117 -17.19 3.66 -13.68
N TYR A 118 -17.43 4.60 -12.77
CA TYR A 118 -16.54 5.72 -12.52
C TYR A 118 -15.54 5.40 -11.40
N MET A 119 -14.28 5.77 -11.58
CA MET A 119 -13.22 5.68 -10.55
C MET A 119 -12.65 7.08 -10.27
N ASP A 120 -12.36 7.41 -9.01
CA ASP A 120 -11.64 8.64 -8.68
C ASP A 120 -10.27 8.70 -9.38
N LYS A 121 -9.96 9.81 -10.06
CA LYS A 121 -8.67 10.03 -10.75
C LYS A 121 -7.49 9.93 -9.78
N TYR A 122 -7.72 10.34 -8.54
CA TYR A 122 -6.73 10.51 -7.48
C TYR A 122 -7.08 9.66 -6.25
N GLU A 123 -6.10 9.41 -5.39
CA GLU A 123 -6.36 8.98 -4.01
C GLU A 123 -7.12 10.08 -3.26
N VAL A 124 -7.90 9.75 -2.22
CA VAL A 124 -8.56 10.77 -1.39
C VAL A 124 -7.49 11.58 -0.66
N SER A 125 -7.44 12.90 -0.88
CA SER A 125 -6.47 13.78 -0.24
C SER A 125 -6.87 14.17 1.19
N ASN A 126 -5.91 14.69 1.96
CA ASN A 126 -6.18 15.21 3.31
C ASN A 126 -7.20 16.36 3.30
N ASP A 127 -7.12 17.29 2.33
CA ASP A 127 -8.09 18.39 2.20
C ASP A 127 -9.52 17.87 1.96
N ALA A 128 -9.65 16.84 1.12
CA ALA A 128 -10.93 16.22 0.81
C ALA A 128 -11.50 15.45 2.02
N PHE A 129 -10.65 14.68 2.72
CA PHE A 129 -11.03 13.99 3.95
C PHE A 129 -11.38 14.95 5.10
N GLU A 130 -10.72 16.11 5.17
CA GLU A 130 -11.09 17.14 6.13
C GLU A 130 -12.50 17.71 5.87
N GLN A 131 -12.92 17.90 4.61
CA GLN A 131 -14.31 18.31 4.32
C GLN A 131 -15.33 17.30 4.85
N PHE A 132 -15.06 16.01 4.71
CA PHE A 132 -15.88 14.94 5.31
C PHE A 132 -15.96 15.07 6.83
N VAL A 133 -14.80 15.20 7.50
CA VAL A 133 -14.74 15.29 8.97
C VAL A 133 -15.42 16.55 9.48
N LEU A 134 -15.22 17.71 8.84
CA LEU A 134 -15.90 18.96 9.17
C LEU A 134 -17.42 18.88 8.99
N ALA A 135 -17.89 18.25 7.90
CA ALA A 135 -19.31 18.14 7.59
C ALA A 135 -20.06 17.14 8.49
N THR A 136 -19.36 16.18 9.09
CA THR A 136 -19.98 15.05 9.81
C THR A 136 -19.56 14.91 11.28
N ASN A 137 -18.56 15.70 11.72
CA ASN A 137 -17.87 15.54 13.00
C ASN A 137 -17.36 14.10 13.22
N TYR A 138 -16.86 13.47 12.16
CA TYR A 138 -16.39 12.08 12.20
C TYR A 138 -15.05 11.95 12.91
N THR A 139 -14.91 10.90 13.73
CA THR A 139 -13.66 10.51 14.40
C THR A 139 -13.23 9.16 13.87
N THR A 140 -11.99 9.02 13.38
CA THR A 140 -11.49 7.78 12.75
C THR A 140 -11.24 6.67 13.77
N GLU A 141 -11.05 5.43 13.31
CA GLU A 141 -10.71 4.34 14.23
C GLU A 141 -9.33 4.52 14.87
N ALA A 142 -8.35 5.11 14.17
CA ALA A 142 -7.07 5.50 14.76
C ALA A 142 -7.25 6.50 15.93
N GLU A 143 -8.11 7.52 15.74
CA GLU A 143 -8.43 8.50 16.79
C GLU A 143 -9.19 7.87 17.98
N ARG A 144 -10.07 6.88 17.73
CA ARG A 144 -10.82 6.16 18.78
C ARG A 144 -9.96 5.16 19.57
N PHE A 145 -9.05 4.45 18.91
CA PHE A 145 -8.09 3.57 19.58
C PHE A 145 -6.98 4.37 20.28
N GLY A 146 -6.69 5.58 19.79
CA GLY A 146 -5.63 6.44 20.31
C GLY A 146 -4.22 6.02 19.86
N ASP A 147 -4.10 5.10 18.90
CA ASP A 147 -2.83 4.68 18.30
C ASP A 147 -3.00 4.23 16.83
N SER A 148 -1.90 4.30 16.07
CA SER A 148 -1.79 3.78 14.70
C SER A 148 -0.34 3.39 14.39
N PHE A 149 -0.07 2.81 13.21
CA PHE A 149 1.26 2.32 12.85
C PHE A 149 2.13 3.34 12.10
N LEU A 150 3.32 3.63 12.64
CA LEU A 150 4.39 4.38 11.97
C LEU A 150 5.52 3.47 11.49
N PHE A 151 6.14 3.86 10.38
CA PHE A 151 7.34 3.23 9.86
C PHE A 151 8.59 3.76 10.58
N LYS A 152 9.61 2.90 10.75
CA LYS A 152 10.75 3.17 11.65
C LYS A 152 11.50 4.48 11.40
N THR A 153 11.58 4.96 10.16
CA THR A 153 12.32 6.21 9.84
C THR A 153 11.59 7.48 10.28
N LEU A 154 10.32 7.37 10.69
CA LEU A 154 9.56 8.45 11.34
C LEU A 154 9.77 8.50 12.86
N LEU A 155 10.63 7.63 13.41
CA LEU A 155 10.94 7.54 14.83
C LEU A 155 12.45 7.67 15.06
N ASP A 156 12.84 8.40 16.09
CA ASP A 156 14.26 8.50 16.46
C ASP A 156 14.79 7.22 17.16
N ALA A 157 16.10 7.16 17.40
CA ALA A 157 16.74 5.98 17.99
C ALA A 157 16.43 5.75 19.49
N ALA A 158 15.89 6.75 20.20
CA ALA A 158 15.34 6.59 21.53
C ALA A 158 13.92 6.00 21.43
N GLU A 159 13.05 6.61 20.62
CA GLU A 159 11.67 6.17 20.37
C GLU A 159 11.59 4.73 19.84
N GLN A 160 12.36 4.39 18.80
CA GLN A 160 12.42 3.03 18.23
C GLN A 160 12.75 1.94 19.26
N LYS A 161 13.45 2.31 20.34
CA LYS A 161 13.88 1.37 21.37
C LYS A 161 12.94 1.36 22.58
N GLN A 162 12.38 2.52 22.94
CA GLN A 162 11.27 2.58 23.90
C GLN A 162 10.06 1.77 23.39
N LEU A 163 9.83 1.80 22.08
CA LEU A 163 8.71 1.14 21.42
C LEU A 163 9.07 -0.26 20.88
N GLU A 164 10.20 -0.86 21.29
CA GLU A 164 10.72 -2.09 20.68
C GLU A 164 9.73 -3.28 20.78
N ASP A 165 9.02 -3.39 21.90
CA ASP A 165 7.98 -4.41 22.16
C ASP A 165 6.65 -4.11 21.45
N PHE A 166 6.46 -2.88 20.94
CA PHE A 166 5.26 -2.45 20.22
C PHE A 166 5.40 -2.57 18.69
N ARG A 167 6.40 -3.33 18.23
CA ARG A 167 6.63 -3.65 16.82
C ARG A 167 5.72 -4.75 16.29
N VAL A 168 5.44 -4.72 15.00
CA VAL A 168 4.81 -5.84 14.29
C VAL A 168 5.83 -6.97 14.13
N ALA A 169 5.57 -8.14 14.72
CA ALA A 169 6.53 -9.25 14.78
C ALA A 169 6.97 -9.76 13.39
N SER A 170 6.09 -9.75 12.38
CA SER A 170 6.40 -10.14 11.00
C SER A 170 7.10 -9.04 10.18
N ALA A 171 7.19 -7.82 10.72
CA ALA A 171 7.69 -6.63 10.04
C ALA A 171 8.23 -5.60 11.07
N PRO A 172 9.43 -5.83 11.65
CA PRO A 172 9.95 -5.07 12.79
C PRO A 172 10.38 -3.62 12.49
N TRP A 173 9.98 -3.09 11.32
CA TRP A 173 10.06 -1.68 10.95
C TRP A 173 8.73 -0.93 11.16
N TRP A 174 7.65 -1.62 11.54
CA TRP A 174 6.37 -1.01 11.90
C TRP A 174 6.19 -0.97 13.41
N TYR A 175 5.91 0.22 13.95
CA TYR A 175 5.72 0.50 15.36
C TYR A 175 4.29 1.00 15.61
N LYS A 176 3.62 0.48 16.64
CA LYS A 176 2.33 1.00 17.11
C LYS A 176 2.57 2.22 18.02
N VAL A 177 2.16 3.40 17.59
CA VAL A 177 2.49 4.68 18.24
C VAL A 177 1.21 5.40 18.66
N LYS A 178 1.15 5.82 19.93
CA LYS A 178 0.02 6.56 20.51
C LYS A 178 -0.07 7.97 19.94
N GLY A 179 -1.29 8.48 19.79
CA GLY A 179 -1.55 9.85 19.30
C GLY A 179 -1.37 10.03 17.79
N VAL A 180 -1.09 8.96 17.05
CA VAL A 180 -0.96 8.99 15.59
C VAL A 180 -2.32 8.76 14.94
N SER A 181 -2.69 9.66 14.02
CA SER A 181 -3.92 9.59 13.23
C SER A 181 -3.73 10.31 11.90
N TRP A 182 -4.78 10.39 11.09
CA TRP A 182 -4.75 11.11 9.83
C TRP A 182 -4.36 12.60 9.96
N ARG A 183 -4.63 13.23 11.12
CA ARG A 183 -4.22 14.62 11.42
C ARG A 183 -2.75 14.77 11.83
N HIS A 184 -2.14 13.67 12.26
CA HIS A 184 -0.79 13.59 12.81
C HIS A 184 0.00 12.43 12.15
N PRO A 185 0.13 12.43 10.80
CA PRO A 185 0.53 11.25 10.04
C PRO A 185 2.01 10.86 10.19
N TYR A 186 2.85 11.77 10.70
CA TYR A 186 4.29 11.55 10.91
C TYR A 186 4.66 11.56 12.40
N GLY A 187 3.69 11.27 13.29
CA GLY A 187 3.89 11.23 14.73
C GLY A 187 3.11 12.30 15.50
N PRO A 188 3.00 12.21 16.83
CA PRO A 188 2.07 13.01 17.63
C PRO A 188 2.32 14.52 17.62
N ALA A 189 3.53 14.94 17.25
CA ALA A 189 3.91 16.35 17.09
C ALA A 189 3.81 16.85 15.63
N SER A 190 3.48 15.98 14.68
CA SER A 190 3.28 16.36 13.27
C SER A 190 1.92 17.03 13.04
N SER A 191 1.73 17.62 11.87
CA SER A 191 0.49 18.25 11.42
C SER A 191 0.24 17.92 9.95
N LEU A 192 -0.84 18.47 9.39
CA LEU A 192 -1.12 18.43 7.95
C LEU A 192 -0.48 19.61 7.17
N ASP A 193 0.44 20.37 7.77
CA ASP A 193 1.05 21.54 7.14
C ASP A 193 1.82 21.13 5.87
N GLY A 194 1.35 21.62 4.72
CA GLY A 194 1.89 21.25 3.39
C GLY A 194 1.42 19.90 2.83
N LEU A 195 0.57 19.16 3.54
CA LEU A 195 0.09 17.82 3.16
C LEU A 195 -1.35 17.78 2.64
N GLY A 196 -2.02 18.92 2.47
CA GLY A 196 -3.42 18.99 2.04
C GLY A 196 -3.74 18.19 0.77
N GLN A 197 -2.85 18.24 -0.23
CA GLN A 197 -2.96 17.51 -1.50
C GLN A 197 -2.23 16.16 -1.52
N HIS A 198 -1.68 15.70 -0.39
CA HIS A 198 -1.18 14.32 -0.23
C HIS A 198 -2.35 13.39 0.13
N PRO A 199 -2.25 12.07 -0.12
CA PRO A 199 -3.30 11.12 0.24
C PRO A 199 -3.50 11.08 1.76
N VAL A 200 -4.76 10.89 2.16
CA VAL A 200 -5.10 10.63 3.57
C VAL A 200 -4.62 9.24 3.97
N VAL A 201 -3.94 9.16 5.11
CA VAL A 201 -3.38 7.93 5.70
C VAL A 201 -3.90 7.74 7.13
N HIS A 202 -3.57 6.61 7.76
CA HIS A 202 -4.14 6.21 9.07
C HIS A 202 -5.67 6.11 9.09
N VAL A 203 -6.26 5.77 7.94
CA VAL A 203 -7.70 5.52 7.78
C VAL A 203 -7.97 4.03 7.66
N SER A 204 -8.93 3.52 8.44
CA SER A 204 -9.35 2.13 8.34
C SER A 204 -10.24 1.89 7.12
N TRP A 205 -10.54 0.62 6.84
CA TRP A 205 -11.52 0.28 5.80
C TRP A 205 -12.91 0.82 6.14
N ARG A 206 -13.27 0.84 7.44
CA ARG A 206 -14.54 1.40 7.90
C ARG A 206 -14.57 2.92 7.74
N ASP A 207 -13.47 3.61 8.02
CA ASP A 207 -13.32 5.06 7.79
C ASP A 207 -13.45 5.39 6.29
N ALA A 208 -12.71 4.67 5.44
CA ALA A 208 -12.75 4.80 3.98
C ALA A 208 -14.17 4.58 3.41
N ARG A 209 -14.86 3.54 3.89
CA ARG A 209 -16.26 3.27 3.53
C ARG A 209 -17.19 4.41 3.96
N LYS A 210 -16.99 4.99 5.15
CA LYS A 210 -17.81 6.10 5.65
C LYS A 210 -17.62 7.37 4.83
N TYR A 211 -16.38 7.69 4.46
CA TYR A 211 -16.08 8.78 3.53
C TYR A 211 -16.79 8.57 2.18
N CYS A 212 -16.60 7.43 1.52
CA CYS A 212 -17.20 7.21 0.19
C CYS A 212 -18.74 7.26 0.26
N GLN A 213 -19.36 6.74 1.33
CA GLN A 213 -20.80 6.85 1.56
C GLN A 213 -21.27 8.32 1.68
N TRP A 214 -20.55 9.15 2.43
CA TRP A 214 -20.84 10.59 2.53
C TRP A 214 -20.69 11.31 1.19
N ALA A 215 -19.67 10.95 0.40
CA ALA A 215 -19.41 11.51 -0.92
C ALA A 215 -20.39 11.04 -2.02
N GLY A 216 -21.40 10.20 -1.70
CA GLY A 216 -22.32 9.64 -2.70
C GLY A 216 -21.68 8.61 -3.64
N LYS A 217 -20.63 7.94 -3.15
CA LYS A 217 -19.78 6.95 -3.83
C LYS A 217 -19.70 5.65 -3.02
N ARG A 218 -18.84 4.72 -3.43
CA ARG A 218 -18.49 3.47 -2.74
C ARG A 218 -16.98 3.22 -2.82
N LEU A 219 -16.47 2.23 -2.09
CA LEU A 219 -15.16 1.67 -2.41
C LEU A 219 -15.26 0.86 -3.72
N PRO A 220 -14.21 0.84 -4.55
CA PRO A 220 -14.13 -0.09 -5.68
C PRO A 220 -14.02 -1.53 -5.17
N THR A 221 -14.55 -2.48 -5.93
CA THR A 221 -14.17 -3.90 -5.76
C THR A 221 -12.72 -4.11 -6.19
N GLU A 222 -12.07 -5.18 -5.73
CA GLU A 222 -10.73 -5.56 -6.19
C GLU A 222 -10.69 -5.72 -7.73
N THR A 223 -11.76 -6.25 -8.31
CA THR A 223 -11.87 -6.48 -9.76
C THR A 223 -11.94 -5.16 -10.53
N GLU A 224 -12.76 -4.21 -10.09
CA GLU A 224 -12.82 -2.85 -10.67
C GLU A 224 -11.50 -2.11 -10.51
N TRP A 225 -10.92 -2.15 -9.31
CA TRP A 225 -9.64 -1.52 -9.01
C TRP A 225 -8.53 -2.03 -9.93
N GLU A 226 -8.42 -3.36 -10.11
CA GLU A 226 -7.39 -3.94 -10.98
C GLU A 226 -7.66 -3.65 -12.47
N THR A 227 -8.93 -3.61 -12.87
CA THR A 227 -9.34 -3.21 -14.23
C THR A 227 -8.94 -1.77 -14.54
N ALA A 228 -9.24 -0.86 -13.61
CA ALA A 228 -8.84 0.55 -13.67
C ALA A 228 -7.31 0.68 -13.70
N CYS A 229 -6.59 0.01 -12.79
CA CYS A 229 -5.12 0.00 -12.72
C CYS A 229 -4.50 -0.41 -14.07
N ARG A 230 -5.00 -1.48 -14.69
CA ARG A 230 -4.47 -2.01 -15.96
C ARG A 230 -4.61 -1.07 -17.15
N GLY A 231 -5.48 -0.06 -17.10
CA GLY A 231 -5.52 1.01 -18.11
C GLY A 231 -5.69 0.47 -19.55
N GLY A 232 -6.65 -0.44 -19.74
CA GLY A 232 -6.95 -1.11 -21.01
C GLY A 232 -5.96 -2.21 -21.44
N LYS A 233 -4.92 -2.52 -20.67
CA LYS A 233 -3.84 -3.44 -21.09
C LYS A 233 -3.96 -4.82 -20.44
N GLU A 234 -4.02 -5.87 -21.27
CA GLU A 234 -3.91 -7.25 -20.78
C GLU A 234 -2.48 -7.66 -20.42
N GLY A 235 -2.32 -8.47 -19.36
CA GLY A 235 -1.08 -9.18 -19.05
C GLY A 235 0.14 -8.31 -18.73
N LYS A 236 -0.07 -7.04 -18.32
CA LYS A 236 1.01 -6.13 -17.88
C LYS A 236 1.19 -6.16 -16.37
N LEU A 237 2.42 -5.86 -15.94
CA LEU A 237 2.80 -5.77 -14.52
C LEU A 237 2.32 -4.45 -13.90
N TYR A 238 2.54 -3.34 -14.59
CA TYR A 238 2.26 -1.97 -14.17
C TYR A 238 1.20 -1.33 -15.09
N PRO A 239 0.53 -0.24 -14.67
CA PRO A 239 -0.46 0.48 -15.49
C PRO A 239 0.04 0.88 -16.89
N TRP A 240 1.32 1.23 -17.01
CA TRP A 240 1.97 1.59 -18.27
C TRP A 240 2.55 0.38 -19.03
N GLY A 241 3.00 -0.67 -18.35
CA GLY A 241 3.63 -1.82 -19.02
C GLY A 241 4.47 -2.72 -18.12
N ASN A 242 5.63 -3.20 -18.62
CA ASN A 242 6.47 -4.19 -17.94
C ASN A 242 7.86 -3.68 -17.52
N LYS A 243 8.33 -2.54 -18.04
CA LYS A 243 9.54 -1.87 -17.53
C LYS A 243 9.15 -0.96 -16.37
N LEU A 244 9.82 -1.09 -15.22
CA LEU A 244 9.54 -0.27 -14.04
C LEU A 244 9.78 1.23 -14.30
N MET A 245 10.86 1.55 -15.01
CA MET A 245 11.23 2.91 -15.41
C MET A 245 11.25 3.04 -16.94
N PRO A 246 10.10 3.27 -17.61
CA PRO A 246 10.05 3.66 -19.01
C PRO A 246 10.92 4.90 -19.24
N ARG A 247 11.72 4.91 -20.32
CA ARG A 247 12.67 6.00 -20.64
C ARG A 247 13.62 6.37 -19.49
N ASP A 248 13.85 5.43 -18.56
CA ASP A 248 14.71 5.58 -17.37
C ASP A 248 14.25 6.70 -16.41
N GLN A 249 12.92 6.90 -16.36
CA GLN A 249 12.23 7.84 -15.46
C GLN A 249 11.40 7.08 -14.42
N HIS A 250 11.21 7.66 -13.23
CA HIS A 250 10.26 7.15 -12.24
C HIS A 250 8.82 7.47 -12.65
N TRP A 251 7.92 6.50 -12.46
CA TRP A 251 6.50 6.55 -12.88
C TRP A 251 5.53 6.29 -11.71
N LEU A 252 6.07 6.19 -10.50
CA LEU A 252 5.39 5.90 -9.25
C LEU A 252 6.30 6.29 -8.08
N ASN A 253 5.70 6.60 -6.94
CA ASN A 253 6.37 6.78 -5.66
C ASN A 253 6.53 5.42 -4.95
N ILE A 254 7.77 4.94 -4.79
CA ILE A 254 8.15 3.68 -4.11
C ILE A 254 9.52 3.85 -3.42
N TRP A 255 10.03 2.81 -2.76
CA TRP A 255 11.35 2.89 -2.14
C TRP A 255 12.48 2.73 -3.18
N GLN A 256 13.57 3.48 -3.02
CA GLN A 256 14.84 3.24 -3.72
C GLN A 256 15.99 3.08 -2.73
N GLY A 257 16.92 2.16 -2.98
CA GLY A 257 18.02 1.85 -2.06
C GLY A 257 17.72 0.69 -1.11
N GLU A 258 18.42 0.66 0.02
CA GLU A 258 18.41 -0.47 0.96
C GLU A 258 17.27 -0.32 1.99
N PHE A 259 16.18 -1.04 1.76
CA PHE A 259 15.06 -1.13 2.71
C PHE A 259 15.47 -1.93 3.97
N PRO A 260 15.17 -1.49 5.20
CA PRO A 260 14.29 -0.39 5.59
C PRO A 260 15.01 0.91 6.02
N ASP A 261 16.32 1.05 5.75
CA ASP A 261 17.18 2.04 6.44
C ASP A 261 17.81 3.11 5.53
N GLY A 262 17.79 2.93 4.20
CA GLY A 262 18.28 3.92 3.24
C GLY A 262 17.31 4.11 2.08
N ASN A 263 16.32 5.00 2.23
CA ASN A 263 15.53 5.48 1.09
C ASN A 263 16.29 6.59 0.39
N LEU A 264 16.80 6.31 -0.81
CA LEU A 264 17.41 7.32 -1.68
C LEU A 264 16.36 8.30 -2.20
N ALA A 265 15.10 7.87 -2.37
CA ALA A 265 13.99 8.68 -2.84
C ALA A 265 14.32 9.45 -4.15
N ASP A 266 14.94 8.72 -5.08
CA ASP A 266 15.31 9.12 -6.44
C ASP A 266 14.08 9.49 -7.31
N ASP A 267 12.89 8.95 -6.99
CA ASP A 267 11.62 9.37 -7.58
C ASP A 267 11.16 10.78 -7.17
N GLY A 268 11.83 11.38 -6.18
CA GLY A 268 11.58 12.71 -5.65
C GLY A 268 10.93 12.75 -4.26
N PHE A 269 10.44 11.61 -3.74
CA PHE A 269 9.60 11.56 -2.54
C PHE A 269 10.11 10.55 -1.50
N GLU A 270 10.25 10.98 -0.25
CA GLU A 270 10.70 10.13 0.85
C GLU A 270 9.54 9.40 1.55
N PHE A 271 8.37 10.07 1.57
CA PHE A 271 7.11 9.61 2.12
C PHE A 271 6.04 9.65 1.02
N THR A 272 4.79 10.01 1.34
CA THR A 272 3.76 10.23 0.32
C THR A 272 4.11 11.38 -0.63
N CYS A 273 3.52 11.35 -1.82
CA CYS A 273 3.55 12.43 -2.80
C CYS A 273 2.13 13.00 -3.00
N PRO A 274 1.99 14.19 -3.63
CA PRO A 274 0.69 14.72 -4.01
C PRO A 274 -0.12 13.72 -4.86
N VAL A 275 -1.43 13.67 -4.64
CA VAL A 275 -2.31 12.67 -5.27
C VAL A 275 -2.41 12.82 -6.80
N ASP A 276 -2.07 14.00 -7.33
CA ASP A 276 -1.98 14.34 -8.76
C ASP A 276 -0.59 14.12 -9.37
N ALA A 277 0.39 13.64 -8.58
CA ALA A 277 1.65 13.15 -9.13
C ALA A 277 1.42 11.90 -10.00
N PHE A 278 2.38 11.59 -10.88
CA PHE A 278 2.43 10.34 -11.65
C PHE A 278 1.11 9.94 -12.34
N ARG A 279 0.82 10.51 -13.51
CA ARG A 279 -0.28 10.01 -14.38
C ARG A 279 0.11 8.65 -14.97
N GLN A 280 -0.54 7.59 -14.53
CA GLN A 280 -0.07 6.23 -14.76
C GLN A 280 -0.72 5.52 -15.94
N ASN A 281 -1.92 5.91 -16.38
CA ASN A 281 -2.61 5.25 -17.50
C ASN A 281 -3.49 6.17 -18.36
N VAL A 282 -4.13 5.56 -19.37
CA VAL A 282 -5.00 6.19 -20.38
C VAL A 282 -6.36 6.62 -19.84
N TYR A 283 -6.74 6.15 -18.65
CA TYR A 283 -7.98 6.52 -17.97
C TYR A 283 -7.79 7.72 -17.03
N ASP A 284 -6.72 8.51 -17.23
CA ASP A 284 -6.43 9.68 -16.40
C ASP A 284 -6.25 9.36 -14.90
N LEU A 285 -5.83 8.12 -14.57
CA LEU A 285 -5.64 7.69 -13.19
C LEU A 285 -4.19 7.90 -12.75
N HIS A 286 -4.06 8.46 -11.55
CA HIS A 286 -2.80 8.79 -10.89
C HIS A 286 -2.55 7.85 -9.71
N ASN A 287 -1.27 7.56 -9.44
CA ASN A 287 -0.82 6.77 -8.28
C ASN A 287 -1.52 5.41 -8.03
N MET A 288 -2.13 4.78 -9.06
CA MET A 288 -2.73 3.44 -8.94
C MET A 288 -1.74 2.36 -8.46
N VAL A 289 -0.44 2.54 -8.65
CA VAL A 289 0.60 1.75 -7.97
C VAL A 289 1.64 2.66 -7.35
N GLY A 290 2.13 2.31 -6.17
CA GLY A 290 2.99 3.19 -5.36
C GLY A 290 2.16 4.10 -4.44
N ASN A 291 2.76 5.20 -4.00
CA ASN A 291 2.20 6.20 -3.08
C ASN A 291 1.56 5.61 -1.81
N VAL A 292 0.24 5.39 -1.72
CA VAL A 292 -0.35 4.63 -0.60
C VAL A 292 -1.05 3.35 -1.05
N TRP A 293 -1.11 2.38 -0.14
CA TRP A 293 -2.00 1.24 -0.32
C TRP A 293 -3.44 1.72 -0.38
N GLU A 294 -4.24 1.09 -1.22
CA GLU A 294 -5.64 1.46 -1.38
C GLU A 294 -6.58 0.35 -0.91
N TRP A 295 -7.50 0.69 -0.01
CA TRP A 295 -8.60 -0.19 0.38
C TRP A 295 -9.57 -0.48 -0.79
N THR A 296 -10.05 -1.71 -0.85
CA THR A 296 -11.14 -2.14 -1.76
C THR A 296 -12.29 -2.77 -0.97
N ALA A 297 -13.46 -2.92 -1.56
CA ALA A 297 -14.66 -3.41 -0.87
C ALA A 297 -14.57 -4.89 -0.42
N ASP A 298 -13.80 -5.70 -1.15
CA ASP A 298 -13.75 -7.15 -1.02
C ASP A 298 -13.15 -7.63 0.31
N LEU A 299 -13.69 -8.76 0.80
CA LEU A 299 -13.02 -9.57 1.82
C LEU A 299 -11.80 -10.25 1.20
N TRP A 300 -10.71 -10.34 1.98
CA TRP A 300 -9.53 -11.12 1.59
C TRP A 300 -9.88 -12.58 1.35
N ASP A 301 -10.72 -13.12 2.22
CA ASP A 301 -11.37 -14.42 2.08
C ASP A 301 -12.90 -14.24 2.10
N ALA A 302 -13.57 -14.61 1.01
CA ALA A 302 -15.01 -14.45 0.88
C ALA A 302 -15.84 -15.31 1.88
N THR A 303 -15.18 -16.21 2.63
CA THR A 303 -15.80 -17.04 3.68
C THR A 303 -15.53 -16.53 5.10
N ASP A 304 -14.80 -15.42 5.27
CA ASP A 304 -14.51 -14.82 6.58
C ASP A 304 -15.78 -14.19 7.18
N VAL A 305 -16.25 -14.78 8.29
CA VAL A 305 -17.42 -14.35 9.07
C VAL A 305 -17.04 -13.79 10.44
N SER A 306 -15.76 -13.46 10.65
CA SER A 306 -15.29 -12.86 11.90
C SER A 306 -15.83 -11.43 12.10
N LEU A 307 -15.76 -10.91 13.32
CA LEU A 307 -16.21 -9.55 13.66
C LEU A 307 -15.32 -8.44 13.08
N ASN A 308 -14.11 -8.80 12.64
CA ASN A 308 -13.10 -7.88 12.13
C ASN A 308 -12.32 -8.56 11.00
N PRO A 309 -13.01 -8.87 9.88
CA PRO A 309 -12.45 -9.69 8.83
C PRO A 309 -11.35 -8.96 8.08
N ASN A 310 -10.52 -9.73 7.38
CA ASN A 310 -9.51 -9.15 6.51
C ASN A 310 -10.15 -8.60 5.22
N ARG A 311 -9.79 -7.38 4.84
CA ARG A 311 -10.20 -6.70 3.60
C ARG A 311 -9.04 -6.63 2.62
N VAL A 312 -9.34 -6.67 1.33
CA VAL A 312 -8.32 -6.55 0.28
C VAL A 312 -7.83 -5.11 0.17
N LYS A 313 -6.50 -4.95 0.10
CA LYS A 313 -5.81 -3.72 -0.30
C LYS A 313 -4.92 -3.96 -1.52
N LYS A 314 -4.77 -2.94 -2.38
CA LYS A 314 -4.06 -3.00 -3.67
C LYS A 314 -3.06 -1.84 -3.81
N GLY A 315 -2.27 -1.84 -4.88
CA GLY A 315 -1.39 -0.71 -5.27
C GLY A 315 0.07 -0.77 -4.78
N GLY A 316 0.33 -1.29 -3.59
CA GLY A 316 1.63 -1.06 -2.93
C GLY A 316 1.67 0.32 -2.26
N SER A 317 2.86 0.87 -2.00
CA SER A 317 3.02 2.19 -1.37
C SER A 317 4.45 2.73 -1.56
N TYR A 318 4.72 3.95 -1.12
CA TYR A 318 6.05 4.58 -1.08
C TYR A 318 7.11 3.75 -0.33
N LEU A 319 6.69 2.86 0.59
CA LEU A 319 7.59 1.95 1.29
C LEU A 319 7.98 0.70 0.49
N CYS A 320 7.24 0.34 -0.56
CA CYS A 320 7.42 -0.93 -1.23
C CYS A 320 8.73 -0.99 -2.03
N HIS A 321 9.53 -2.04 -1.80
CA HIS A 321 10.75 -2.34 -2.56
C HIS A 321 10.75 -3.77 -3.09
N LYS A 322 11.44 -4.03 -4.21
CA LYS A 322 11.51 -5.35 -4.82
C LYS A 322 12.09 -6.43 -3.90
N SER A 323 12.95 -6.06 -2.95
CA SER A 323 13.62 -7.00 -2.03
C SER A 323 12.68 -7.66 -1.02
N TYR A 324 11.55 -7.04 -0.68
CA TYR A 324 10.64 -7.53 0.37
C TYR A 324 9.14 -7.42 0.01
N CYS A 325 8.73 -6.36 -0.70
CA CYS A 325 7.33 -6.05 -0.99
C CYS A 325 7.14 -5.67 -2.46
N TYR A 326 7.37 -6.62 -3.37
CA TYR A 326 7.13 -6.43 -4.81
C TYR A 326 5.63 -6.44 -5.16
N ARG A 327 4.85 -5.59 -4.49
CA ARG A 327 3.38 -5.48 -4.61
C ARG A 327 2.90 -4.21 -5.32
N TYR A 328 3.82 -3.40 -5.87
CA TYR A 328 3.52 -2.28 -6.79
C TYR A 328 3.19 -2.78 -8.21
N ARG A 329 2.29 -3.76 -8.34
CA ARG A 329 1.83 -4.37 -9.59
C ARG A 329 0.31 -4.46 -9.56
N CYS A 330 -0.38 -4.25 -10.69
CA CYS A 330 -1.86 -4.27 -10.68
C CYS A 330 -2.45 -5.61 -10.19
N ALA A 331 -1.81 -6.74 -10.55
CA ALA A 331 -2.21 -8.08 -10.11
C ALA A 331 -1.89 -8.39 -8.63
N ALA A 332 -0.99 -7.62 -8.01
CA ALA A 332 -0.63 -7.85 -6.62
C ALA A 332 -1.79 -7.48 -5.70
N ARG A 333 -1.82 -8.12 -4.53
CA ARG A 333 -2.86 -7.94 -3.52
C ARG A 333 -2.28 -8.24 -2.15
N SER A 334 -2.85 -7.62 -1.13
CA SER A 334 -2.55 -7.85 0.27
C SER A 334 -3.82 -7.57 1.07
N GLN A 335 -3.73 -7.63 2.39
CA GLN A 335 -4.88 -7.52 3.27
C GLN A 335 -4.51 -6.92 4.62
N ASN A 336 -5.53 -6.45 5.31
CA ASN A 336 -5.50 -6.08 6.72
C ASN A 336 -6.90 -6.24 7.30
N THR A 337 -7.02 -6.33 8.63
CA THR A 337 -8.33 -6.25 9.30
C THR A 337 -9.01 -4.92 8.98
N GLU A 338 -10.34 -4.91 8.91
CA GLU A 338 -11.09 -3.71 8.51
C GLU A 338 -10.96 -2.50 9.46
N ASP A 339 -10.43 -2.69 10.67
CA ASP A 339 -10.09 -1.65 11.65
C ASP A 339 -8.59 -1.24 11.67
N SER A 340 -7.74 -1.89 10.87
CA SER A 340 -6.32 -1.54 10.77
C SER A 340 -6.11 -0.18 10.12
N SER A 341 -5.10 0.57 10.57
CA SER A 341 -4.70 1.86 10.00
C SER A 341 -3.17 2.01 10.03
N ALA A 342 -2.55 2.63 9.01
CA ALA A 342 -1.10 2.81 8.91
C ALA A 342 -0.73 4.04 8.07
N GLY A 343 0.49 4.55 8.26
CA GLY A 343 1.01 5.75 7.57
C GLY A 343 1.28 5.59 6.08
N ASN A 344 1.00 4.42 5.50
CA ASN A 344 1.13 4.13 4.07
C ASN A 344 -0.15 3.52 3.46
N LEU A 345 -1.31 3.72 4.10
CA LEU A 345 -2.59 3.09 3.73
C LEU A 345 -3.71 4.14 3.72
N GLY A 346 -4.27 4.34 2.53
CA GLY A 346 -5.40 5.20 2.23
C GLY A 346 -6.39 4.48 1.31
N PHE A 347 -7.05 5.23 0.41
CA PHE A 347 -8.07 4.71 -0.51
C PHE A 347 -8.44 5.73 -1.59
N ARG A 348 -9.18 5.25 -2.60
CA ARG A 348 -9.97 6.07 -3.54
C ARG A 348 -11.40 5.52 -3.65
N CYS A 349 -12.35 6.33 -4.10
CA CYS A 349 -13.73 5.86 -4.29
C CYS A 349 -14.04 5.52 -5.76
N ALA A 350 -15.12 4.77 -5.95
CA ALA A 350 -15.74 4.46 -7.23
C ALA A 350 -17.26 4.73 -7.17
N LYS A 351 -17.91 4.77 -8.32
CA LYS A 351 -19.36 4.96 -8.47
C LYS A 351 -19.85 4.12 -9.65
N ASP A 352 -21.07 3.63 -9.56
CA ASP A 352 -21.73 3.00 -10.72
C ASP A 352 -21.99 4.06 -11.81
N ALA A 353 -21.96 3.65 -13.08
CA ALA A 353 -22.30 4.48 -14.24
C ALA A 353 -23.78 4.35 -14.65
#